data_AF-A0A7X7M7J5-F1
#
_entry.id   AF-A0A7X7M7J5-F1
#
_cell.length_a   1.000
_cell.length_b   1.000
_cell.length_c   1.000
_cell.angle_alpha   90.00
_cell.angle_beta   90.00
_cell.angle_gamma   90.00
#
_symmetry.space_group_name_H-M   'P 1'
#
loop_
_entity.id
_entity.type
_entity.pdbx_description
1 polymer ?
#
loop_
_entity_poly.entity_id
_entity_poly.type
_entity_poly.pdbx_seq_one_letter_code
_entity_poly.pdbx_strand_id
1 'polypeptide(L)'
;MWRKLIKRLQVESGQAMVILAITAVALCGFGALAIDIGRVALEKSSLQDAADAAALAGALQLPTAASARSTAIEYGGKNGVSAANITVTTPYKGDSTKVEVVCTRNISYTLARVLGYKETDITARAVAQKAGMAGGPFGYTVFSGSDTATLSIGGSSLTIKGDVHANYKFAMSGASQKITGNAGAVSEINLFGSSLTVTGTCQAPSIVINGSAMNIGKKVYSAAPLIEMPDFSDQIKEAAISGSTYYNGNKSFSGSSINVDTPIYVNGNLSVNGSSFSGQGMVVATGNITF
;
A
#
# COMPACT_ATOMS: atom_id res chain seq x y z
N MET A 1 -38.61 12.87 71.28
CA MET A 1 -38.24 11.95 70.18
C MET A 1 -37.07 12.45 69.32
N TRP A 2 -37.05 13.73 68.94
CA TRP A 2 -35.98 14.34 68.11
C TRP A 2 -34.53 14.23 68.65
N ARG A 3 -34.31 14.39 69.96
CA ARG A 3 -32.96 14.25 70.54
C ARG A 3 -32.35 12.85 70.40
N LYS A 4 -33.16 11.79 70.31
CA LYS A 4 -32.67 10.41 70.08
C LYS A 4 -32.29 10.17 68.62
N LEU A 5 -32.97 10.82 67.67
CA LEU A 5 -32.63 10.80 66.24
C LEU A 5 -31.30 11.50 65.97
N ILE A 6 -31.08 12.69 66.55
CA ILE A 6 -29.83 13.45 66.41
C ILE A 6 -28.65 12.68 67.03
N LYS A 7 -28.85 12.03 68.20
CA LYS A 7 -27.81 11.18 68.81
C LYS A 7 -27.46 9.94 67.98
N ARG A 8 -28.40 9.36 67.23
CA ARG A 8 -28.12 8.23 66.32
C ARG A 8 -27.31 8.66 65.09
N LEU A 9 -27.67 9.79 64.48
CA LEU A 9 -26.90 10.39 63.37
C LEU A 9 -25.46 10.74 63.78
N GLN A 10 -25.26 11.16 65.03
CA GLN A 10 -23.95 11.53 65.57
C GLN A 10 -23.08 10.31 65.96
N VAL A 11 -23.67 9.12 66.12
CA VAL A 11 -22.94 7.86 66.36
C VAL A 11 -22.62 7.16 65.02
N GLU A 12 -23.48 7.32 64.01
CA GLU A 12 -23.25 6.77 62.66
C GLU A 12 -22.25 7.57 61.82
N SER A 13 -21.94 8.83 62.18
CA SER A 13 -20.93 9.65 61.49
C SER A 13 -19.51 9.06 61.54
N GLY A 14 -19.16 8.35 62.63
CA GLY A 14 -17.90 7.65 62.75
C GLY A 14 -17.80 6.43 61.82
N GLN A 15 -18.87 5.64 61.73
CA GLN A 15 -18.94 4.48 60.84
C GLN A 15 -18.96 4.90 59.37
N ALA A 16 -19.68 5.99 59.04
CA ALA A 16 -19.72 6.54 57.69
C ALA A 16 -18.33 6.98 57.21
N MET A 17 -17.50 7.58 58.08
CA MET A 17 -16.11 7.92 57.75
C MET A 17 -15.25 6.70 57.44
N VAL A 18 -15.39 5.61 58.21
CA VAL A 18 -14.64 4.37 57.98
C VAL A 18 -15.03 3.73 56.64
N ILE A 19 -16.33 3.64 56.35
CA ILE A 19 -16.82 3.11 55.07
C ILE A 19 -16.33 3.98 53.91
N LEU A 20 -16.45 5.31 54.03
CA LEU A 20 -15.95 6.26 53.02
C LEU A 20 -14.45 6.06 52.76
N ALA A 21 -13.63 5.92 53.81
CA ALA A 21 -12.19 5.72 53.67
C ALA A 21 -11.87 4.41 52.95
N ILE A 22 -12.54 3.31 53.30
CA ILE A 22 -12.35 2.01 52.64
C ILE A 22 -12.79 2.07 51.18
N THR A 23 -13.93 2.68 50.88
CA THR A 23 -14.43 2.82 49.50
C THR A 23 -13.53 3.73 48.66
N ALA A 24 -13.01 4.82 49.23
CA ALA A 24 -12.07 5.70 48.53
C ALA A 24 -10.77 4.97 48.16
N VAL A 25 -10.23 4.16 49.07
CA VAL A 25 -9.06 3.31 48.80
C VAL A 25 -9.38 2.27 47.72
N ALA A 26 -10.55 1.64 47.78
CA ALA A 26 -10.98 0.68 46.77
C ALA A 26 -11.13 1.32 45.38
N LEU A 27 -11.73 2.51 45.28
CA LEU A 27 -11.87 3.27 44.04
C LEU A 27 -10.50 3.68 43.46
N CYS A 28 -9.58 4.13 44.30
CA CYS A 28 -8.20 4.41 43.88
C CYS A 28 -7.50 3.15 43.37
N GLY A 29 -7.72 1.99 44.01
CA GLY A 29 -7.19 0.70 43.57
C GLY A 29 -7.72 0.27 42.20
N PHE A 30 -9.03 0.41 41.96
CA PHE A 30 -9.62 0.13 40.64
C PHE A 30 -9.16 1.12 39.57
N GLY A 31 -9.05 2.41 39.91
CA GLY A 31 -8.51 3.42 39.00
C GLY A 31 -7.06 3.13 38.61
N ALA A 32 -6.24 2.70 39.57
CA ALA A 32 -4.87 2.29 39.32
C ALA A 32 -4.77 1.11 38.35
N LEU A 33 -5.57 0.07 38.60
CA LEU A 33 -5.65 -1.10 37.73
C LEU A 33 -6.11 -0.73 36.30
N ALA A 34 -7.10 0.16 36.19
CA ALA A 34 -7.58 0.64 34.90
C ALA A 34 -6.49 1.38 34.10
N ILE A 35 -5.69 2.22 34.77
CA ILE A 35 -4.59 2.96 34.14
C ILE A 35 -3.50 2.00 33.63
N ASP A 36 -3.10 1.02 34.45
CA ASP A 36 -2.05 0.08 34.08
C ASP A 36 -2.47 -0.85 32.93
N ILE A 37 -3.69 -1.41 32.99
CA ILE A 37 -4.24 -2.23 31.91
C ILE A 37 -4.40 -1.40 30.63
N GLY A 38 -4.91 -0.17 30.76
CA GLY A 38 -5.06 0.74 29.63
C GLY A 38 -3.72 1.02 28.94
N ARG A 39 -2.66 1.27 29.72
CA ARG A 39 -1.31 1.49 29.18
C ARG A 39 -0.76 0.27 28.44
N VAL A 40 -0.87 -0.92 29.03
CA VAL A 40 -0.42 -2.17 28.38
C VAL A 40 -1.19 -2.44 27.09
N ALA A 41 -2.50 -2.19 27.08
CA ALA A 41 -3.33 -2.36 25.89
C ALA A 41 -2.92 -1.41 24.75
N LEU A 42 -2.68 -0.14 25.06
CA LEU A 42 -2.24 0.85 24.06
C LEU A 42 -0.88 0.49 23.46
N GLU A 43 0.08 0.12 24.31
CA GLU A 43 1.41 -0.28 23.85
C GLU A 43 1.37 -1.58 23.04
N LYS A 44 0.51 -2.53 23.41
CA LYS A 44 0.30 -3.75 22.63
C LYS A 44 -0.27 -3.45 21.24
N SER A 45 -1.20 -2.51 21.14
CA SER A 45 -1.74 -2.05 19.85
C SER A 45 -0.63 -1.44 19.00
N SER A 46 0.15 -0.51 19.58
CA SER A 46 1.28 0.13 18.87
C SER A 46 2.34 -0.89 18.42
N LEU A 47 2.62 -1.91 19.23
CA LEU A 47 3.57 -2.98 18.88
C LEU A 47 3.04 -3.85 17.73
N GLN A 48 1.72 -4.08 17.68
CA GLN A 48 1.08 -4.80 16.58
C GLN A 48 1.15 -4.01 15.28
N ASP A 49 0.82 -2.71 15.31
CA ASP A 49 0.95 -1.83 14.15
C ASP A 49 2.40 -1.82 13.61
N ALA A 50 3.39 -1.81 14.51
CA ALA A 50 4.80 -1.90 14.14
C ALA A 50 5.14 -3.24 13.48
N ALA A 51 4.64 -4.36 14.00
CA ALA A 51 4.84 -5.68 13.44
C ALA A 51 4.20 -5.81 12.05
N ASP A 52 2.99 -5.30 11.86
CA ASP A 52 2.26 -5.33 10.59
C ASP A 52 2.96 -4.49 9.51
N ALA A 53 3.41 -3.28 9.86
CA ALA A 53 4.19 -2.43 8.97
C ALA A 53 5.53 -3.07 8.58
N ALA A 54 6.24 -3.65 9.54
CA ALA A 54 7.50 -4.35 9.30
C ALA A 54 7.30 -5.59 8.40
N ALA A 55 6.26 -6.39 8.66
CA ALA A 55 5.94 -7.56 7.85
C ALA A 55 5.60 -7.17 6.41
N LEU A 56 4.77 -6.15 6.21
CA LEU A 56 4.40 -5.66 4.88
C LEU A 56 5.62 -5.14 4.11
N ALA A 57 6.45 -4.31 4.75
CA ALA A 57 7.64 -3.76 4.12
C ALA A 57 8.67 -4.85 3.77
N GLY A 58 8.86 -5.84 4.65
CA GLY A 58 9.69 -7.01 4.38
C GLY A 58 9.14 -7.87 3.24
N ALA A 59 7.82 -8.05 3.16
CA ALA A 59 7.19 -8.85 2.11
C ALA A 59 7.45 -8.26 0.71
N LEU A 60 7.48 -6.93 0.57
CA LEU A 60 7.74 -6.28 -0.72
C LEU A 60 9.09 -6.67 -1.33
N GLN A 61 10.10 -6.89 -0.49
CA GLN A 61 11.47 -7.22 -0.88
C GLN A 61 11.70 -8.72 -1.13
N LEU A 62 10.70 -9.58 -0.93
CA LEU A 62 10.79 -11.00 -1.30
C LEU A 62 10.94 -11.15 -2.83
N PRO A 63 11.67 -12.17 -3.32
CA PRO A 63 12.19 -13.32 -2.58
C PRO A 63 13.55 -13.11 -1.90
N THR A 64 14.16 -11.92 -2.00
CA THR A 64 15.49 -11.68 -1.43
C THR A 64 15.42 -11.57 0.09
N ALA A 65 15.69 -12.68 0.78
CA ALA A 65 15.58 -12.78 2.24
C ALA A 65 16.40 -11.73 3.01
N ALA A 66 17.60 -11.39 2.53
CA ALA A 66 18.44 -10.38 3.16
C ALA A 66 17.79 -8.98 3.11
N SER A 67 17.29 -8.58 1.94
CA SER A 67 16.57 -7.31 1.76
C SER A 67 15.26 -7.28 2.56
N ALA A 68 14.49 -8.38 2.54
CA ALA A 68 13.27 -8.52 3.33
C ALA A 68 13.52 -8.33 4.83
N ARG A 69 14.59 -8.92 5.37
CA ARG A 69 14.97 -8.75 6.77
C ARG A 69 15.41 -7.32 7.08
N SER A 70 16.27 -6.74 6.26
CA SER A 70 16.77 -5.38 6.45
C SER A 70 15.63 -4.35 6.45
N THR A 71 14.75 -4.41 5.45
CA THR A 71 13.62 -3.49 5.32
C THR A 71 12.56 -3.70 6.41
N ALA A 72 12.28 -4.95 6.83
CA ALA A 72 11.39 -5.20 7.96
C ALA A 72 11.92 -4.58 9.26
N ILE A 73 13.22 -4.71 9.53
CA ILE A 73 13.87 -4.10 10.71
C ILE A 73 13.81 -2.57 10.64
N GLU A 74 14.07 -1.99 9.47
CA GLU A 74 14.01 -0.53 9.25
C GLU A 74 12.61 0.02 9.55
N TYR A 75 11.57 -0.62 9.00
CA TYR A 75 10.18 -0.18 9.19
C TYR A 75 9.68 -0.42 10.61
N GLY A 76 10.08 -1.51 11.27
CA GLY A 76 9.80 -1.70 12.70
C GLY A 76 10.49 -0.64 13.56
N GLY A 77 11.72 -0.24 13.19
CA GLY A 77 12.45 0.88 13.78
C GLY A 77 11.72 2.22 13.66
N LYS A 78 11.19 2.52 12.47
CA LYS A 78 10.36 3.72 12.24
C LYS A 78 9.08 3.73 13.07
N ASN A 79 8.57 2.56 13.48
CA ASN A 79 7.43 2.41 14.38
C ASN A 79 7.82 2.27 15.86
N GLY A 80 9.05 2.65 16.22
CA GLY A 80 9.50 2.74 17.61
C GLY A 80 9.92 1.42 18.25
N VAL A 81 10.22 0.38 17.47
CA VAL A 81 10.75 -0.89 17.97
C VAL A 81 12.25 -0.97 17.66
N SER A 82 13.08 -1.16 18.69
CA SER A 82 14.51 -1.36 18.49
C SER A 82 14.80 -2.62 17.67
N ALA A 83 15.77 -2.56 16.77
CA ALA A 83 16.14 -3.67 15.89
C ALA A 83 16.40 -5.00 16.64
N ALA A 84 16.96 -4.95 17.85
CA ALA A 84 17.22 -6.12 18.69
C ALA A 84 15.95 -6.86 19.13
N ASN A 85 14.81 -6.18 19.14
CA ASN A 85 13.52 -6.73 19.56
C ASN A 85 12.63 -7.12 18.37
N ILE A 86 13.18 -7.11 17.14
CA ILE A 86 12.48 -7.49 15.92
C ILE A 86 13.10 -8.78 15.41
N THR A 87 12.31 -9.85 15.40
CA THR A 87 12.69 -11.14 14.81
C THR A 87 11.97 -11.32 13.48
N VAL A 88 12.72 -11.46 12.39
CA VAL A 88 12.17 -11.62 11.04
C VAL A 88 12.45 -13.03 10.52
N THR A 89 11.40 -13.79 10.25
CA THR A 89 11.45 -15.16 9.73
C THR A 89 10.98 -15.20 8.28
N THR A 90 11.88 -15.54 7.37
CA THR A 90 11.56 -15.85 5.96
C THR A 90 12.49 -16.97 5.48
N PRO A 91 11.98 -17.99 4.76
CA PRO A 91 10.58 -18.22 4.35
C PRO A 91 9.68 -18.69 5.50
N TYR A 92 8.47 -18.13 5.62
CA TYR A 92 7.53 -18.54 6.67
C TYR A 92 6.83 -19.86 6.31
N LYS A 93 6.99 -20.90 7.16
CA LYS A 93 6.44 -22.25 6.94
C LYS A 93 6.77 -22.86 5.56
N GLY A 94 7.95 -22.55 5.03
CA GLY A 94 8.41 -23.05 3.74
C GLY A 94 7.89 -22.28 2.52
N ASP A 95 7.11 -21.22 2.70
CA ASP A 95 6.60 -20.36 1.62
C ASP A 95 7.53 -19.15 1.42
N SER A 96 8.23 -19.09 0.28
CA SER A 96 9.16 -18.00 -0.07
C SER A 96 8.47 -16.67 -0.39
N THR A 97 7.14 -16.68 -0.52
CA THR A 97 6.33 -15.46 -0.69
C THR A 97 5.89 -14.87 0.64
N LYS A 98 6.19 -15.51 1.78
CA LYS A 98 5.75 -15.06 3.10
C LYS A 98 6.91 -14.69 4.01
N VAL A 99 6.69 -13.65 4.81
CA VAL A 99 7.57 -13.23 5.89
C VAL A 99 6.77 -13.07 7.17
N GLU A 100 7.33 -13.54 8.27
CA GLU A 100 6.82 -13.33 9.61
C GLU A 100 7.72 -12.34 10.34
N VAL A 101 7.11 -11.41 11.07
CA VAL A 101 7.80 -10.48 11.96
C VAL A 101 7.21 -10.60 13.36
N VAL A 102 8.08 -10.77 14.34
CA VAL A 102 7.74 -10.79 15.77
C VAL A 102 8.46 -9.64 16.45
N CYS A 103 7.69 -8.74 17.06
CA CYS A 103 8.21 -7.61 17.82
C CYS A 103 7.99 -7.85 19.32
N THR A 104 8.98 -7.52 20.14
CA THR A 104 8.89 -7.61 21.61
C THR A 104 9.14 -6.24 22.25
N ARG A 105 8.50 -5.97 23.38
CA ARG A 105 8.76 -4.75 24.16
C ARG A 105 8.51 -5.03 25.64
N ASN A 106 9.45 -4.59 26.48
CA ASN A 106 9.26 -4.59 27.92
C ASN A 106 8.62 -3.27 28.36
N ILE A 107 7.55 -3.36 29.14
CA ILE A 107 6.84 -2.18 29.68
C ILE A 107 6.81 -2.28 31.18
N SER A 108 7.30 -1.23 31.83
CA SER A 108 7.17 -1.08 33.27
C SER A 108 5.78 -0.56 33.65
N TYR A 109 5.11 -1.23 34.59
CA TYR A 109 3.82 -0.77 35.13
C TYR A 109 3.96 0.61 35.78
N THR A 110 2.87 1.35 35.97
CA THR A 110 2.89 2.65 36.64
C THR A 110 2.48 2.49 38.10
N LEU A 111 1.26 1.99 38.35
CA LEU A 111 0.68 1.94 39.70
C LEU A 111 0.79 0.55 40.34
N ALA A 112 0.78 -0.51 39.54
CA ALA A 112 0.97 -1.89 39.98
C ALA A 112 2.36 -2.15 40.58
N ARG A 113 3.32 -1.22 40.39
CA ARG A 113 4.61 -1.22 41.10
C ARG A 113 4.45 -1.16 42.62
N VAL A 114 3.43 -0.46 43.11
CA VAL A 114 3.12 -0.37 44.55
C VAL A 114 2.69 -1.74 45.10
N LEU A 115 2.11 -2.58 44.26
CA LEU A 115 1.70 -3.95 44.59
C LEU A 115 2.80 -5.00 44.30
N GLY A 116 4.01 -4.57 43.91
CA GLY A 116 5.16 -5.43 43.64
C GLY A 116 5.32 -5.86 42.17
N TYR A 117 4.41 -5.49 41.27
CA TYR A 117 4.53 -5.78 39.84
C TYR A 117 5.34 -4.69 39.14
N LYS A 118 6.55 -5.03 38.68
CA LYS A 118 7.48 -4.03 38.11
C LYS A 118 7.31 -3.84 36.61
N GLU A 119 7.19 -4.93 35.87
CA GLU A 119 7.23 -4.92 34.41
C GLU A 119 6.53 -6.13 33.80
N THR A 120 6.24 -6.05 32.50
CA THR A 120 5.72 -7.14 31.69
C THR A 120 6.28 -7.07 30.28
N ASP A 121 6.56 -8.24 29.70
CA ASP A 121 6.95 -8.36 28.31
C ASP A 121 5.71 -8.55 27.44
N ILE A 122 5.53 -7.64 26.47
CA ILE A 122 4.52 -7.78 25.44
C ILE A 122 5.15 -8.24 24.13
N THR A 123 4.44 -9.09 23.42
CA THR A 123 4.84 -9.60 22.10
C THR A 123 3.72 -9.38 21.09
N ALA A 124 4.10 -8.99 19.89
CA ALA A 124 3.20 -8.84 18.75
C ALA A 124 3.76 -9.58 17.54
N ARG A 125 2.87 -10.12 16.72
CA ARG A 125 3.24 -11.00 15.61
C ARG A 125 2.41 -10.69 14.39
N ALA A 126 3.09 -10.57 13.25
CA ALA A 126 2.49 -10.31 11.96
C ALA A 126 3.07 -11.24 10.89
N VAL A 127 2.24 -11.62 9.91
CA VAL A 127 2.68 -12.41 8.74
C VAL A 127 2.14 -11.73 7.50
N ALA A 128 3.03 -11.39 6.57
CA ALA A 128 2.67 -10.78 5.30
C ALA A 128 3.09 -11.68 4.14
N GLN A 129 2.32 -11.63 3.05
CA GLN A 129 2.59 -12.35 1.82
C GLN A 129 2.77 -11.36 0.67
N LYS A 130 3.81 -11.58 -0.16
CA LYS A 130 3.93 -10.92 -1.45
C LYS A 130 2.98 -11.58 -2.45
N ALA A 131 1.86 -10.91 -2.74
CA ALA A 131 0.95 -11.29 -3.81
C ALA A 131 1.07 -10.27 -4.96
N GLY A 132 1.55 -10.72 -6.13
CA GLY A 132 1.70 -9.87 -7.32
C GLY A 132 3.09 -9.23 -7.49
N MET A 133 3.23 -8.34 -8.48
CA MET A 133 4.47 -7.64 -8.81
C MET A 133 4.61 -6.41 -7.90
N ALA A 134 5.55 -6.45 -6.95
CA ALA A 134 5.93 -5.27 -6.18
C ALA A 134 6.84 -4.37 -7.03
N GLY A 135 6.51 -3.09 -7.19
CA GLY A 135 7.48 -2.09 -7.68
C GLY A 135 7.02 -1.07 -8.74
N GLY A 136 5.75 -1.03 -9.15
CA GLY A 136 5.25 0.13 -9.91
C GLY A 136 4.93 1.29 -8.95
N PRO A 137 5.10 2.58 -9.36
CA PRO A 137 4.63 3.73 -8.59
C PRO A 137 3.12 3.66 -8.30
N PHE A 138 2.40 2.83 -9.04
CA PHE A 138 1.00 2.52 -8.82
C PHE A 138 0.79 1.00 -8.72
N GLY A 139 -0.17 0.58 -7.90
CA GLY A 139 -0.58 -0.83 -7.72
C GLY A 139 -1.33 -1.42 -8.93
N TYR A 140 -1.08 -0.91 -10.14
CA TYR A 140 -1.76 -1.31 -11.37
C TYR A 140 -0.78 -1.98 -12.33
N THR A 141 -1.24 -3.02 -13.01
CA THR A 141 -0.53 -3.66 -14.13
C THR A 141 -0.54 -2.78 -15.37
N VAL A 142 -1.63 -2.04 -15.58
CA VAL A 142 -1.75 -1.05 -16.67
C VAL A 142 -2.29 0.24 -16.08
N PHE A 143 -1.59 1.33 -16.30
CA PHE A 143 -1.96 2.65 -15.84
C PHE A 143 -1.88 3.65 -17.00
N SER A 144 -2.91 4.48 -17.17
CA SER A 144 -2.88 5.64 -18.05
C SER A 144 -3.15 6.91 -17.25
N GLY A 145 -2.17 7.80 -17.21
CA GLY A 145 -2.25 9.03 -16.44
C GLY A 145 -2.87 10.22 -17.17
N SER A 146 -3.20 10.07 -18.46
CA SER A 146 -3.84 11.16 -19.22
C SER A 146 -5.25 11.44 -18.72
N ASP A 147 -5.57 12.73 -18.60
CA ASP A 147 -6.88 13.28 -18.23
C ASP A 147 -7.81 13.46 -19.44
N THR A 148 -7.31 13.25 -20.66
CA THR A 148 -7.99 13.56 -21.93
C THR A 148 -7.92 12.43 -22.95
N ALA A 149 -6.90 11.57 -22.89
CA ALA A 149 -6.72 10.46 -23.81
C ALA A 149 -7.33 9.16 -23.26
N THR A 150 -7.99 8.40 -24.13
CA THR A 150 -8.57 7.10 -23.78
C THR A 150 -7.48 6.02 -23.78
N LEU A 151 -7.37 5.27 -22.69
CA LEU A 151 -6.62 4.01 -22.68
C LEU A 151 -7.42 2.98 -23.48
N SER A 152 -6.98 2.67 -24.69
CA SER A 152 -7.63 1.70 -25.57
C SER A 152 -6.81 0.42 -25.67
N ILE A 153 -7.43 -0.72 -25.37
CA ILE A 153 -6.83 -2.05 -25.49
C ILE A 153 -7.64 -2.84 -26.51
N GLY A 154 -7.02 -3.12 -27.66
CA GLY A 154 -7.61 -3.88 -28.76
C GLY A 154 -7.01 -5.27 -28.91
N GLY A 155 -7.62 -6.09 -29.76
CA GLY A 155 -7.04 -7.34 -30.24
C GLY A 155 -7.71 -8.61 -29.71
N SER A 156 -7.00 -9.74 -29.75
CA SER A 156 -7.53 -11.02 -29.28
C SER A 156 -6.55 -11.75 -28.36
N SER A 157 -7.08 -12.57 -27.45
CA SER A 157 -6.29 -13.45 -26.59
C SER A 157 -5.29 -12.73 -25.66
N LEU A 158 -5.71 -11.62 -25.06
CA LEU A 158 -4.91 -10.83 -24.12
C LEU A 158 -5.27 -11.15 -22.66
N THR A 159 -4.28 -11.39 -21.80
CA THR A 159 -4.50 -11.51 -20.35
C THR A 159 -3.69 -10.47 -19.58
N ILE A 160 -4.37 -9.56 -18.91
CA ILE A 160 -3.79 -8.57 -18.00
C ILE A 160 -3.88 -9.13 -16.58
N LYS A 161 -2.71 -9.41 -15.99
CA LYS A 161 -2.60 -10.00 -14.65
C LYS A 161 -2.44 -8.92 -13.57
N GLY A 162 -3.56 -8.38 -13.12
CA GLY A 162 -3.67 -7.41 -12.03
C GLY A 162 -4.64 -6.28 -12.38
N ASP A 163 -4.50 -5.15 -11.71
CA ASP A 163 -5.45 -4.04 -11.80
C ASP A 163 -5.13 -3.11 -12.98
N VAL A 164 -6.17 -2.49 -13.54
CA VAL A 164 -6.08 -1.51 -14.63
C VAL A 164 -6.71 -0.20 -14.18
N HIS A 165 -6.02 0.92 -14.41
CA HIS A 165 -6.54 2.25 -14.10
C HIS A 165 -6.30 3.26 -15.22
N ALA A 166 -7.32 4.09 -15.50
CA ALA A 166 -7.22 5.21 -16.42
C ALA A 166 -7.75 6.50 -15.79
N ASN A 167 -6.94 7.57 -15.83
CA ASN A 167 -7.32 8.90 -15.35
C ASN A 167 -8.39 9.59 -16.20
N TYR A 168 -8.72 9.05 -17.37
CA TYR A 168 -9.83 9.53 -18.20
C TYR A 168 -10.81 8.40 -18.54
N LYS A 169 -10.64 7.76 -19.70
CA LYS A 169 -11.50 6.67 -20.18
C LYS A 169 -10.70 5.40 -20.39
N PHE A 170 -11.31 4.27 -20.10
CA PHE A 170 -10.78 2.95 -20.40
C PHE A 170 -11.69 2.23 -21.40
N ALA A 171 -11.13 1.81 -22.53
CA ALA A 171 -11.81 1.04 -23.54
C ALA A 171 -11.08 -0.28 -23.79
N MET A 172 -11.81 -1.39 -23.76
CA MET A 172 -11.28 -2.71 -24.09
C MET A 172 -12.16 -3.34 -25.15
N SER A 173 -11.56 -3.71 -26.29
CA SER A 173 -12.30 -4.26 -27.41
C SER A 173 -11.65 -5.47 -28.09
N GLY A 174 -12.47 -6.45 -28.47
CA GLY A 174 -12.05 -7.63 -29.22
C GLY A 174 -12.51 -8.97 -28.63
N ALA A 175 -11.65 -9.99 -28.64
CA ALA A 175 -12.04 -11.36 -28.32
C ALA A 175 -11.10 -12.05 -27.31
N SER A 176 -11.66 -12.88 -26.43
CA SER A 176 -10.93 -13.69 -25.46
C SER A 176 -9.93 -12.90 -24.60
N GLN A 177 -10.33 -11.72 -24.12
CA GLN A 177 -9.48 -10.92 -23.24
C GLN A 177 -9.87 -11.05 -21.77
N LYS A 178 -8.89 -10.99 -20.88
CA LYS A 178 -9.09 -11.17 -19.44
C LYS A 178 -8.29 -10.18 -18.61
N ILE A 179 -8.95 -9.52 -17.66
CA ILE A 179 -8.33 -8.79 -16.56
C ILE A 179 -8.54 -9.61 -15.29
N THR A 180 -7.45 -9.99 -14.62
CA THR A 180 -7.53 -10.78 -13.37
C THR A 180 -7.73 -9.92 -12.12
N GLY A 181 -7.58 -8.60 -12.24
CA GLY A 181 -7.80 -7.64 -11.17
C GLY A 181 -8.99 -6.71 -11.42
N ASN A 182 -8.94 -5.54 -10.80
CA ASN A 182 -9.93 -4.47 -10.93
C ASN A 182 -9.71 -3.65 -12.21
N ALA A 183 -10.76 -2.99 -12.70
CA ALA A 183 -10.71 -2.04 -13.80
C ALA A 183 -11.36 -0.71 -13.33
N GLY A 184 -10.56 0.35 -13.22
CA GLY A 184 -11.00 1.67 -12.78
C GLY A 184 -10.84 2.73 -13.87
N ALA A 185 -11.82 3.61 -14.01
CA ALA A 185 -11.68 4.84 -14.79
C ALA A 185 -12.37 6.03 -14.11
N VAL A 186 -11.82 7.23 -14.31
CA VAL A 186 -12.39 8.46 -13.75
C VAL A 186 -13.68 8.86 -14.49
N SER A 187 -13.75 8.68 -15.80
CA SER A 187 -14.87 9.12 -16.64
C SER A 187 -15.77 7.97 -17.13
N GLU A 188 -15.20 6.98 -17.82
CA GLU A 188 -16.00 5.97 -18.52
C GLU A 188 -15.22 4.67 -18.75
N ILE A 189 -15.90 3.53 -18.64
CA ILE A 189 -15.40 2.22 -19.05
C ILE A 189 -16.27 1.65 -20.17
N ASN A 190 -15.62 1.30 -21.28
CA ASN A 190 -16.25 0.70 -22.46
C ASN A 190 -15.66 -0.69 -22.74
N LEU A 191 -16.48 -1.73 -22.60
CA LEU A 191 -16.07 -3.12 -22.83
C LEU A 191 -16.87 -3.69 -24.01
N PHE A 192 -16.22 -3.81 -25.18
CA PHE A 192 -16.88 -4.17 -26.44
C PHE A 192 -16.25 -5.39 -27.09
N GLY A 193 -16.93 -6.53 -27.16
CA GLY A 193 -16.27 -7.71 -27.71
C GLY A 193 -17.07 -8.98 -27.76
N SER A 194 -16.48 -10.03 -28.31
CA SER A 194 -17.11 -11.36 -28.34
C SER A 194 -16.88 -12.14 -27.04
N SER A 195 -15.74 -11.95 -26.38
CA SER A 195 -15.45 -12.58 -25.08
C SER A 195 -14.49 -11.71 -24.26
N LEU A 196 -14.98 -11.10 -23.19
CA LEU A 196 -14.17 -10.29 -22.28
C LEU A 196 -14.49 -10.65 -20.84
N THR A 197 -13.46 -10.80 -20.02
CA THR A 197 -13.59 -11.13 -18.60
C THR A 197 -12.87 -10.11 -17.74
N VAL A 198 -13.54 -9.57 -16.72
CA VAL A 198 -12.92 -8.77 -15.65
C VAL A 198 -13.31 -9.44 -14.35
N THR A 199 -12.36 -10.09 -13.67
CA THR A 199 -12.67 -10.86 -12.45
C THR A 199 -12.83 -9.99 -11.22
N GLY A 200 -12.16 -8.83 -11.17
CA GLY A 200 -12.28 -7.86 -10.08
C GLY A 200 -13.46 -6.90 -10.24
N THR A 201 -13.39 -5.79 -9.53
CA THR A 201 -14.39 -4.71 -9.57
C THR A 201 -14.15 -3.81 -10.78
N CYS A 202 -15.22 -3.49 -11.50
CA CYS A 202 -15.25 -2.48 -12.56
C CYS A 202 -15.86 -1.20 -12.00
N GLN A 203 -15.09 -0.10 -11.92
CA GLN A 203 -15.50 1.16 -11.29
C GLN A 203 -15.34 2.34 -12.25
N ALA A 204 -16.47 2.97 -12.61
CA ALA A 204 -16.51 4.24 -13.34
C ALA A 204 -17.92 4.87 -13.26
N PRO A 205 -18.09 6.18 -13.48
CA PRO A 205 -19.41 6.82 -13.51
C PRO A 205 -20.32 6.23 -14.60
N SER A 206 -19.74 5.90 -15.76
CA SER A 206 -20.42 5.20 -16.85
C SER A 206 -19.68 3.92 -17.20
N ILE A 207 -20.40 2.79 -17.21
CA ILE A 207 -19.87 1.48 -17.59
C ILE A 207 -20.76 0.91 -18.69
N VAL A 208 -20.25 0.89 -19.93
CA VAL A 208 -20.93 0.36 -21.11
C VAL A 208 -20.31 -0.99 -21.47
N ILE A 209 -21.16 -2.01 -21.58
CA ILE A 209 -20.76 -3.39 -21.88
C ILE A 209 -21.59 -3.85 -23.07
N ASN A 210 -20.93 -4.21 -24.17
CA ASN A 210 -21.60 -4.72 -25.37
C ASN A 210 -20.84 -5.94 -25.91
N GLY A 211 -21.50 -7.08 -26.04
CA GLY A 211 -20.83 -8.31 -26.44
C GLY A 211 -21.60 -9.58 -26.18
N SER A 212 -21.14 -10.68 -26.74
CA SER A 212 -21.80 -11.99 -26.62
C SER A 212 -21.41 -12.77 -25.35
N ALA A 213 -20.14 -12.77 -24.93
CA ALA A 213 -19.66 -13.47 -23.73
C ALA A 213 -18.91 -12.54 -22.76
N MET A 214 -19.65 -11.73 -22.01
CA MET A 214 -19.10 -10.70 -21.12
C MET A 214 -19.18 -11.13 -19.65
N ASN A 215 -18.04 -11.47 -19.04
CA ASN A 215 -17.96 -11.88 -17.64
C ASN A 215 -17.32 -10.78 -16.79
N ILE A 216 -18.13 -9.83 -16.33
CA ILE A 216 -17.67 -8.69 -15.54
C ILE A 216 -18.04 -8.92 -14.08
N GLY A 217 -17.07 -8.75 -13.18
CA GLY A 217 -17.27 -8.81 -11.73
C GLY A 217 -18.15 -7.66 -11.21
N LYS A 218 -17.90 -7.24 -9.96
CA LYS A 218 -18.73 -6.20 -9.32
C LYS A 218 -18.65 -4.89 -10.10
N LYS A 219 -19.79 -4.26 -10.39
CA LYS A 219 -19.86 -2.93 -11.03
C LYS A 219 -20.11 -1.85 -9.99
N VAL A 220 -19.34 -0.78 -10.04
CA VAL A 220 -19.45 0.38 -9.14
C VAL A 220 -19.58 1.64 -10.00
N TYR A 221 -20.75 2.25 -9.95
CA TYR A 221 -21.07 3.46 -10.74
C TYR A 221 -20.61 4.72 -10.02
N SER A 222 -19.29 4.86 -9.85
CA SER A 222 -18.64 6.01 -9.23
C SER A 222 -17.28 6.22 -9.88
N ALA A 223 -16.79 7.46 -9.91
CA ALA A 223 -15.45 7.77 -10.38
C ALA A 223 -14.40 6.99 -9.58
N ALA A 224 -13.44 6.39 -10.29
CA ALA A 224 -12.17 6.01 -9.69
C ALA A 224 -11.41 7.29 -9.28
N PRO A 225 -10.56 7.26 -8.24
CA PRO A 225 -9.78 8.42 -7.84
C PRO A 225 -8.84 8.87 -8.98
N LEU A 226 -8.74 10.18 -9.22
CA LEU A 226 -7.71 10.73 -10.09
C LEU A 226 -6.35 10.51 -9.43
N ILE A 227 -5.39 9.98 -10.17
CA ILE A 227 -4.05 9.69 -9.66
C ILE A 227 -3.08 10.62 -10.38
N GLU A 228 -2.56 11.63 -9.68
CA GLU A 228 -1.60 12.55 -10.27
C GLU A 228 -0.32 11.82 -10.66
N MET A 229 0.16 12.07 -11.89
CA MET A 229 1.48 11.60 -12.30
C MET A 229 2.54 12.57 -11.74
N PRO A 230 3.56 12.05 -11.03
CA PRO A 230 4.70 12.88 -10.67
C PRO A 230 5.38 13.37 -11.95
N ASP A 231 5.67 14.68 -12.01
CA ASP A 231 6.43 15.25 -13.12
C ASP A 231 7.93 14.97 -12.92
N PHE A 232 8.47 14.08 -13.76
CA PHE A 232 9.89 13.75 -13.77
C PHE A 232 10.64 14.46 -14.92
N SER A 233 10.01 15.41 -15.62
CA SER A 233 10.57 16.04 -16.81
C SER A 233 11.95 16.64 -16.56
N ASP A 234 12.17 17.28 -15.42
CA ASP A 234 13.44 17.93 -15.12
C ASP A 234 14.53 16.94 -14.73
N GLN A 235 14.20 15.89 -13.97
CA GLN A 235 15.14 14.81 -13.64
C GLN A 235 15.53 13.99 -14.88
N ILE A 236 14.57 13.76 -15.79
CA ILE A 236 14.82 13.09 -17.07
C ILE A 236 15.67 13.96 -17.99
N LYS A 237 15.42 15.27 -18.05
CA LYS A 237 16.29 16.21 -18.79
C LYS A 237 17.71 16.20 -18.23
N GLU A 238 17.88 16.28 -16.90
CA GLU A 238 19.20 16.27 -16.26
C GLU A 238 19.94 14.94 -16.49
N ALA A 239 19.28 13.80 -16.31
CA ALA A 239 19.86 12.48 -16.58
C ALA A 239 20.20 12.30 -18.07
N ALA A 240 19.33 12.78 -18.97
CA ALA A 240 19.59 12.76 -20.40
C ALA A 240 20.82 13.62 -20.75
N ILE A 241 20.91 14.86 -20.26
CA ILE A 241 22.04 15.76 -20.54
C ILE A 241 23.37 15.19 -20.00
N SER A 242 23.35 14.41 -18.91
CA SER A 242 24.55 13.83 -18.31
C SER A 242 25.16 12.61 -19.05
N GLY A 243 24.41 11.95 -19.93
CA GLY A 243 24.86 10.69 -20.56
C GLY A 243 24.30 10.37 -21.95
N SER A 244 23.59 11.30 -22.59
CA SER A 244 22.79 11.05 -23.80
C SER A 244 23.13 11.99 -24.95
N THR A 245 22.76 11.57 -26.17
CA THR A 245 22.80 12.45 -27.34
C THR A 245 21.52 13.30 -27.37
N TYR A 246 21.67 14.62 -27.27
CA TYR A 246 20.56 15.58 -27.34
C TYR A 246 20.32 16.03 -28.79
N TYR A 247 19.08 15.89 -29.26
CA TYR A 247 18.64 16.41 -30.56
C TYR A 247 17.62 17.53 -30.35
N ASN A 248 17.93 18.73 -30.83
CA ASN A 248 16.99 19.85 -30.84
C ASN A 248 16.25 19.88 -32.17
N GLY A 249 14.96 19.51 -32.17
CA GLY A 249 14.15 19.33 -33.38
C GLY A 249 13.86 17.87 -33.72
N ASN A 250 13.08 17.66 -34.78
CA ASN A 250 12.65 16.31 -35.19
C ASN A 250 13.86 15.45 -35.61
N LYS A 251 13.87 14.18 -35.22
CA LYS A 251 14.92 13.22 -35.54
C LYS A 251 14.34 12.01 -36.24
N SER A 252 14.95 11.60 -37.35
CA SER A 252 14.65 10.32 -38.01
C SER A 252 15.88 9.42 -38.01
N PHE A 253 15.71 8.17 -37.63
CA PHE A 253 16.66 7.10 -37.89
C PHE A 253 16.12 6.28 -39.07
N SER A 254 16.95 6.05 -40.09
CA SER A 254 16.55 5.29 -41.27
C SER A 254 17.64 4.28 -41.61
N GLY A 255 17.27 3.00 -41.74
CA GLY A 255 18.21 1.92 -42.04
C GLY A 255 17.58 0.54 -41.81
N SER A 256 18.14 -0.51 -42.39
CA SER A 256 17.63 -1.88 -42.21
C SER A 256 17.79 -2.39 -40.77
N SER A 257 18.86 -1.98 -40.09
CA SER A 257 19.16 -2.29 -38.68
C SER A 257 19.60 -1.01 -37.98
N ILE A 258 18.82 -0.57 -36.99
CA ILE A 258 19.06 0.66 -36.23
C ILE A 258 19.44 0.26 -34.79
N ASN A 259 20.70 0.53 -34.42
CA ASN A 259 21.19 0.27 -33.06
C ASN A 259 21.48 1.58 -32.31
N VAL A 260 20.87 1.78 -31.15
CA VAL A 260 20.99 2.99 -30.31
C VAL A 260 21.38 2.59 -28.88
N ASP A 261 22.68 2.41 -28.65
CA ASP A 261 23.25 1.96 -27.37
C ASP A 261 23.51 3.08 -26.34
N THR A 262 23.05 4.29 -26.63
CA THR A 262 23.06 5.41 -25.70
C THR A 262 21.65 5.92 -25.52
N PRO A 263 21.29 6.44 -24.33
CA PRO A 263 20.01 7.11 -24.21
C PRO A 263 19.96 8.33 -25.16
N ILE A 264 18.77 8.62 -25.66
CA ILE A 264 18.54 9.72 -26.61
C ILE A 264 17.40 10.60 -26.11
N TYR A 265 17.60 11.91 -26.22
CA TYR A 265 16.57 12.90 -25.95
C TYR A 265 16.32 13.72 -27.21
N VAL A 266 15.07 13.74 -27.68
CA VAL A 266 14.63 14.47 -28.86
C VAL A 266 13.65 15.54 -28.44
N ASN A 267 14.05 16.80 -28.58
CA ASN A 267 13.14 17.94 -28.43
C ASN A 267 12.34 18.15 -29.73
N GLY A 268 11.43 17.22 -30.02
CA GLY A 268 10.65 17.15 -31.25
C GLY A 268 10.08 15.76 -31.47
N ASN A 269 9.61 15.47 -32.69
CA ASN A 269 9.15 14.14 -33.08
C ASN A 269 10.33 13.21 -33.39
N LEU A 270 10.25 11.96 -32.96
CA LEU A 270 11.21 10.90 -33.29
C LEU A 270 10.56 9.88 -34.23
N SER A 271 11.18 9.63 -35.38
CA SER A 271 10.79 8.58 -36.31
C SER A 271 11.90 7.53 -36.42
N VAL A 272 11.57 6.26 -36.26
CA VAL A 272 12.48 5.14 -36.46
C VAL A 272 11.95 4.36 -37.65
N ASN A 273 12.68 4.35 -38.76
CA ASN A 273 12.28 3.72 -40.01
C ASN A 273 13.28 2.61 -40.34
N GLY A 274 13.05 1.42 -39.78
CA GLY A 274 13.92 0.27 -40.00
C GLY A 274 13.28 -1.06 -39.69
N SER A 275 13.89 -2.13 -40.21
CA SER A 275 13.39 -3.50 -40.01
C SER A 275 13.71 -4.05 -38.62
N SER A 276 14.68 -3.47 -37.93
CA SER A 276 14.99 -3.77 -36.52
C SER A 276 15.49 -2.52 -35.79
N PHE A 277 15.06 -2.36 -34.54
CA PHE A 277 15.52 -1.34 -33.60
C PHE A 277 16.01 -2.02 -32.31
N SER A 278 17.28 -1.84 -31.97
CA SER A 278 17.91 -2.40 -30.77
C SER A 278 18.72 -1.35 -30.03
N GLY A 279 19.00 -1.57 -28.75
CA GLY A 279 19.83 -0.64 -27.98
C GLY A 279 19.73 -0.81 -26.47
N GLN A 280 20.68 -0.23 -25.76
CA GLN A 280 20.71 -0.09 -24.30
C GLN A 280 20.46 1.38 -23.91
N GLY A 281 19.33 1.68 -23.26
CA GLY A 281 19.05 3.03 -22.77
C GLY A 281 17.58 3.42 -22.82
N MET A 282 17.30 4.69 -22.50
CA MET A 282 15.98 5.31 -22.59
C MET A 282 15.86 6.21 -23.82
N VAL A 283 14.72 6.13 -24.50
CA VAL A 283 14.35 7.02 -25.60
C VAL A 283 13.30 8.00 -25.07
N VAL A 284 13.61 9.29 -25.14
CA VAL A 284 12.71 10.36 -24.70
C VAL A 284 12.47 11.31 -25.86
N ALA A 285 11.21 11.60 -26.16
CA ALA A 285 10.82 12.63 -27.13
C ALA A 285 9.77 13.54 -26.52
N THR A 286 9.86 14.84 -26.78
CA THR A 286 8.81 15.81 -26.39
C THR A 286 7.63 15.79 -27.35
N GLY A 287 7.82 15.29 -28.58
CA GLY A 287 6.77 15.05 -29.56
C GLY A 287 6.42 13.56 -29.70
N ASN A 288 5.86 13.19 -30.85
CA ASN A 288 5.47 11.81 -31.13
C ASN A 288 6.69 10.91 -31.37
N ILE A 289 6.61 9.66 -30.90
CA ILE A 289 7.54 8.59 -31.25
C ILE A 289 6.84 7.63 -32.19
N THR A 290 7.36 7.51 -33.41
CA THR A 290 6.87 6.60 -34.45
C THR A 290 7.93 5.56 -34.75
N PHE A 291 7.57 4.29 -34.66
CA PHE A 291 8.39 3.14 -35.06
C PHE A 291 7.87 2.53 -36.37
#